data_AF-A0A958IJH2-F1
#
_entry.id   AF-A0A958IJH2-F1
#
_cell.length_a   1.000
_cell.length_b   1.000
_cell.length_c   1.000
_cell.angle_alpha   90.00
_cell.angle_beta   90.00
_cell.angle_gamma   90.00
#
_symmetry.space_group_name_H-M   'P 1'
#
loop_
_entity.id
_entity.type
_entity.pdbx_description
1 polymer ?
#
loop_
_entity_poly.entity_id
_entity_poly.type
_entity_poly.pdbx_seq_one_letter_code
_entity_poly.pdbx_strand_id
1 'polypeptide(L)'
;MLLVGLLLTCSLYANAQDNPAPAGRGLSIFLIFFLLIILTASIIMFVKTKEMISRNKQRKISKEEDQFTEYLRNLDSDQIETFLKIKNARNDKKADATLNLKKPLILIGISCSSLMLNAQTNGENSGSLLSETGIIITIILILTPILAGVVLMFLKVRNVLKQYRKKQSLTEADKLADYLSGLSDENIITALEQRKAALDYQLSHAELSGSVPPVDEKGIINKAGPASGLTFVAIKKKAVKRPNIDPHLSKLILWYIGCAAFWLLFGTTIGEYLGIKFVAPDADHISWLSFGRIRPVHTNAVFWGWASLGMLGLGYYIVPMVSNTALASIKKGWYALYLINASVILGTICLMAGINNGGGEYREYIWPVMLLFAVGVILTLVNFIQTIARRKTREIYISNWYIVAAVIFAIVIMLTAYIPIWQNGLGETIIQGYYMHQGVGMWFMLFTLGIVYYFLPQQLNKPIYSYSLGILAFWTQILFYTLIGTHHFVFSSIPWWLQTVAIVGSVGMIIPVVAGTTNFLLTFKGAWYKIAGSYTLPFFLVGIIFYFTGSMQGTAEAFRSTNLIWHFTDFTVAHSHLTMYGIISF
;
A
#
# COMPACT_ATOMS: atom_id res chain seq x y z
N MET A 1 -5.23 11.20 7.35
CA MET A 1 -6.22 12.27 7.60
C MET A 1 -7.31 12.30 6.55
N LEU A 2 -7.01 12.24 5.24
CA LEU A 2 -8.06 12.08 4.19
C LEU A 2 -8.91 10.81 4.36
N LEU A 3 -8.30 9.64 4.64
CA LEU A 3 -9.05 8.39 4.83
C LEU A 3 -9.82 8.31 6.16
N VAL A 4 -9.27 8.91 7.23
CA VAL A 4 -9.92 9.01 8.54
C VAL A 4 -11.06 10.05 8.50
N GLY A 5 -10.93 11.10 7.69
CA GLY A 5 -11.99 12.06 7.39
C GLY A 5 -13.13 11.44 6.59
N LEU A 6 -12.81 10.62 5.57
CA LEU A 6 -13.78 9.82 4.81
C LEU A 6 -14.52 8.80 5.68
N LEU A 7 -13.82 8.19 6.64
CA LEU A 7 -14.40 7.24 7.58
C LEU A 7 -15.29 7.90 8.63
N LEU A 8 -14.87 9.04 9.18
CA LEU A 8 -15.73 9.82 10.08
C LEU A 8 -16.99 10.28 9.34
N THR A 9 -16.90 10.69 8.07
CA THR A 9 -18.10 11.03 7.29
C THR A 9 -19.01 9.83 7.02
N CYS A 10 -18.49 8.61 6.85
CA CYS A 10 -19.33 7.41 6.69
C CYS A 10 -19.95 6.92 8.00
N SER A 11 -19.26 7.07 9.14
CA SER A 11 -19.80 6.71 10.46
C SER A 11 -20.73 7.78 11.07
N LEU A 12 -20.79 8.98 10.50
CA LEU A 12 -21.67 10.08 10.93
C LEU A 12 -23.06 10.04 10.28
N TYR A 13 -23.42 8.97 9.57
CA TYR A 13 -24.75 8.76 8.97
C TYR A 13 -25.76 8.05 9.89
N ALA A 14 -25.43 7.84 11.17
CA ALA A 14 -26.33 7.19 12.13
C ALA A 14 -26.66 8.11 13.31
N ASN A 15 -27.96 8.35 13.52
CA ASN A 15 -28.63 9.01 14.64
C ASN A 15 -28.54 10.54 14.77
N ALA A 16 -29.59 11.24 14.33
CA ALA A 16 -30.49 12.04 15.18
C ALA A 16 -31.56 12.74 14.32
N GLN A 17 -32.74 12.93 14.90
CA GLN A 17 -33.99 13.40 14.29
C GLN A 17 -33.94 14.80 13.62
N ASP A 18 -34.89 14.98 12.67
CA ASP A 18 -35.47 16.25 12.18
C ASP A 18 -34.79 17.00 11.02
N ASN A 19 -34.90 16.47 9.78
CA ASN A 19 -35.40 17.19 8.59
C ASN A 19 -35.27 16.37 7.28
N PRO A 20 -36.22 16.43 6.33
CA PRO A 20 -36.16 15.67 5.08
C PRO A 20 -35.26 16.38 4.05
N ALA A 21 -34.03 15.90 3.87
CA ALA A 21 -33.21 16.25 2.69
C ALA A 21 -33.49 15.25 1.55
N PRO A 22 -33.59 15.71 0.28
CA PRO A 22 -33.85 14.81 -0.85
C PRO A 22 -32.69 13.83 -1.05
N ALA A 23 -33.05 12.54 -1.20
CA ALA A 23 -32.12 11.44 -1.41
C ALA A 23 -31.19 11.69 -2.62
N GLY A 24 -29.90 11.43 -2.47
CA GLY A 24 -28.90 11.51 -3.57
C GLY A 24 -28.05 12.79 -3.62
N ARG A 25 -28.38 13.87 -2.90
CA ARG A 25 -27.55 15.10 -2.90
C ARG A 25 -26.11 14.86 -2.45
N GLY A 26 -25.89 14.02 -1.44
CA GLY A 26 -24.55 13.71 -0.92
C GLY A 26 -23.65 13.00 -1.93
N LEU A 27 -24.20 12.01 -2.65
CA LEU A 27 -23.47 11.29 -3.70
C LEU A 27 -23.12 12.22 -4.86
N SER A 28 -24.05 13.06 -5.30
CA SER A 28 -23.81 14.03 -6.37
C SER A 28 -22.70 15.03 -5.99
N ILE A 29 -22.70 15.54 -4.76
CA ILE A 29 -21.63 16.42 -4.25
C ILE A 29 -20.28 15.69 -4.25
N PHE A 30 -20.24 14.44 -3.78
CA PHE A 30 -19.02 13.63 -3.78
C PHE A 30 -18.49 13.40 -5.20
N LEU A 31 -19.35 13.04 -6.15
CA LEU A 31 -18.98 12.81 -7.56
C LEU A 31 -18.46 14.09 -8.22
N ILE A 32 -19.11 15.24 -7.96
CA ILE A 32 -18.64 16.55 -8.44
C ILE A 32 -17.25 16.86 -7.87
N PHE A 33 -17.05 16.65 -6.56
CA PHE A 33 -15.76 16.88 -5.92
C PHE A 33 -14.67 15.95 -6.47
N PHE A 34 -15.00 14.68 -6.69
CA PHE A 34 -14.10 13.70 -7.30
C PHE A 34 -13.70 14.11 -8.73
N LEU A 35 -14.66 14.48 -9.57
CA LEU A 35 -14.42 14.99 -10.92
C LEU A 35 -13.56 16.26 -10.89
N LEU A 36 -13.81 17.17 -9.95
CA LEU A 36 -13.02 18.38 -9.79
C LEU A 36 -11.56 18.07 -9.43
N ILE A 37 -11.30 17.09 -8.55
CA ILE A 37 -9.93 16.65 -8.24
C ILE A 37 -9.24 16.08 -9.47
N ILE A 38 -9.91 15.21 -10.24
CA ILE A 38 -9.32 14.65 -11.46
C ILE A 38 -9.04 15.74 -12.48
N LEU A 39 -9.99 16.65 -12.69
CA LEU A 39 -9.86 17.75 -13.64
C LEU A 39 -8.72 18.68 -13.24
N THR A 40 -8.65 19.10 -11.98
CA THR A 40 -7.57 19.97 -11.48
C THR A 40 -6.21 19.29 -11.60
N ALA A 41 -6.10 18.01 -11.23
CA ALA A 41 -4.87 17.24 -11.40
C ALA A 41 -4.45 17.18 -12.88
N SER A 42 -5.40 16.92 -13.79
CA SER A 42 -5.18 16.84 -15.23
C SER A 42 -4.75 18.18 -15.84
N ILE A 43 -5.38 19.29 -15.44
CA ILE A 43 -5.02 20.64 -15.88
C ILE A 43 -3.61 21.00 -15.40
N ILE A 44 -3.30 20.79 -14.11
CA ILE A 44 -1.95 21.08 -13.59
C ILE A 44 -0.89 20.28 -14.34
N MET A 45 -1.19 19.01 -14.62
CA MET A 45 -0.31 18.12 -15.38
C MET A 45 -0.10 18.60 -16.81
N PHE A 46 -1.18 18.99 -17.50
CA PHE A 46 -1.14 19.51 -18.86
C PHE A 46 -0.32 20.81 -18.92
N VAL A 47 -0.60 21.76 -18.02
CA VAL A 47 0.11 23.04 -17.95
C VAL A 47 1.60 22.83 -17.69
N LYS A 48 1.98 22.00 -16.70
CA LYS A 48 3.40 21.74 -16.40
C LYS A 48 4.14 21.04 -17.53
N THR A 49 3.45 20.15 -18.25
CA THR A 49 4.02 19.44 -19.41
C THR A 49 4.21 20.41 -20.58
N LYS A 50 3.22 21.26 -20.86
CA LYS A 50 3.30 22.28 -21.92
C LYS A 50 4.36 23.34 -21.63
N GLU A 51 4.46 23.79 -20.37
CA GLU A 51 5.52 24.71 -19.92
C GLU A 51 6.91 24.09 -20.15
N MET A 52 7.08 22.80 -19.85
CA MET A 52 8.33 22.07 -20.11
C MET A 52 8.66 21.99 -21.61
N ILE A 53 7.68 21.63 -22.46
CA ILE A 53 7.88 21.56 -23.91
C ILE A 53 8.24 22.94 -24.47
N SER A 54 7.54 23.99 -24.05
CA SER A 54 7.78 25.37 -24.47
C SER A 54 9.19 25.83 -24.09
N ARG A 55 9.60 25.61 -22.82
CA ARG A 55 10.95 25.95 -22.35
C ARG A 55 12.04 25.17 -23.09
N ASN A 56 11.83 23.88 -23.39
CA ASN A 56 12.75 23.10 -24.21
C ASN A 56 12.85 23.66 -25.63
N LYS A 57 11.73 24.11 -26.23
CA LYS A 57 11.71 24.68 -27.58
C LYS A 57 12.39 26.06 -27.64
N GLN A 58 12.10 26.95 -26.69
CA GLN A 58 12.74 28.27 -26.59
C GLN A 58 14.26 28.15 -26.38
N ARG A 59 14.71 27.20 -25.55
CA ARG A 59 16.15 26.94 -25.32
C ARG A 59 16.89 26.37 -26.53
N LYS A 60 16.20 25.69 -27.45
CA LYS A 60 16.83 25.23 -28.71
C LYS A 60 17.05 26.39 -29.70
N ILE A 61 16.44 27.55 -29.44
CA ILE A 61 16.42 28.71 -30.33
C ILE A 61 17.31 29.85 -29.81
N SER A 62 17.63 29.93 -28.50
CA SER A 62 18.53 30.98 -27.98
C SER A 62 19.99 30.70 -28.35
N LYS A 63 20.68 31.72 -28.86
CA LYS A 63 22.14 31.69 -29.08
C LYS A 63 22.85 31.57 -27.73
N GLU A 64 23.81 30.65 -27.64
CA GLU A 64 24.47 30.29 -26.38
C GLU A 64 25.28 31.45 -25.75
N GLU A 65 25.79 32.41 -26.54
CA GLU A 65 26.64 33.53 -26.06
C GLU A 65 25.92 34.56 -25.18
N ASP A 66 24.71 35.00 -25.54
CA ASP A 66 23.97 36.00 -24.75
C ASP A 66 23.56 35.46 -23.37
N GLN A 67 23.30 34.15 -23.31
CA GLN A 67 22.85 33.46 -22.11
C GLN A 67 23.96 33.38 -21.05
N PHE A 68 25.21 33.18 -21.45
CA PHE A 68 26.35 33.11 -20.53
C PHE A 68 26.71 34.48 -19.93
N THR A 69 26.57 35.55 -20.72
CA THR A 69 26.75 36.93 -20.24
C THR A 69 25.71 37.30 -19.17
N GLU A 70 24.47 36.86 -19.36
CA GLU A 70 23.39 37.05 -18.38
C GLU A 70 23.63 36.23 -17.09
N TYR A 71 24.15 35.00 -17.21
CA TYR A 71 24.52 34.19 -16.04
C TYR A 71 25.61 34.87 -15.21
N LEU A 72 26.65 35.42 -15.85
CA LEU A 72 27.72 36.15 -15.17
C LEU A 72 27.20 37.37 -14.40
N ARG A 73 26.24 38.11 -14.96
CA ARG A 73 25.65 39.29 -14.33
C ARG A 73 24.83 38.98 -13.07
N ASN A 74 24.31 37.75 -13.00
CA ASN A 74 23.45 37.26 -11.92
C ASN A 74 24.19 36.49 -10.82
N LEU A 75 25.51 36.32 -10.92
CA LEU A 75 26.30 35.73 -9.86
C LEU A 75 26.25 36.62 -8.60
N ASP A 76 26.12 36.00 -7.43
CA ASP A 76 26.27 36.68 -6.14
C ASP A 76 27.75 36.84 -5.77
N SER A 77 28.04 37.65 -4.73
CA SER A 77 29.43 37.95 -4.36
C SER A 77 30.22 36.69 -3.96
N ASP A 78 29.61 35.81 -3.15
CA ASP A 78 30.22 34.55 -2.70
C ASP A 78 30.56 33.62 -3.88
N GLN A 79 29.70 33.56 -4.90
CA GLN A 79 29.90 32.78 -6.12
C GLN A 79 31.04 33.36 -6.97
N ILE A 80 31.09 34.69 -7.13
CA ILE A 80 32.18 35.37 -7.84
C ILE A 80 33.50 35.14 -7.09
N GLU A 81 33.51 35.26 -5.77
CA GLU A 81 34.69 35.00 -4.94
C GLU A 81 35.16 33.55 -5.07
N THR A 82 34.23 32.59 -5.01
CA THR A 82 34.55 31.16 -5.16
C THR A 82 35.12 30.88 -6.56
N PHE A 83 34.57 31.50 -7.60
CA PHE A 83 35.07 31.38 -8.97
C PHE A 83 36.49 31.95 -9.11
N LEU A 84 36.72 33.18 -8.62
CA LEU A 84 38.04 33.81 -8.62
C LEU A 84 39.05 33.00 -7.80
N LYS A 85 38.66 32.49 -6.63
CA LYS A 85 39.48 31.57 -5.82
C LYS A 85 39.82 30.29 -6.58
N ILE A 86 38.88 29.65 -7.27
CA ILE A 86 39.13 28.43 -8.05
C ILE A 86 40.04 28.72 -9.26
N LYS A 87 39.86 29.85 -9.94
CA LYS A 87 40.71 30.27 -11.06
C LYS A 87 42.15 30.56 -10.59
N ASN A 88 42.29 31.28 -9.48
CA ASN A 88 43.59 31.58 -8.87
C ASN A 88 44.23 30.33 -8.23
N ALA A 89 43.44 29.43 -7.66
CA ALA A 89 43.88 28.12 -7.15
C ALA A 89 44.13 27.09 -8.26
N ARG A 90 43.82 27.37 -9.53
CA ARG A 90 44.27 26.54 -10.66
C ARG A 90 45.79 26.63 -10.84
N ASN A 91 46.44 27.66 -10.27
CA ASN A 91 47.89 27.76 -10.11
C ASN A 91 48.45 27.04 -8.86
N ASP A 92 47.60 26.58 -7.93
CA ASP A 92 48.00 25.82 -6.74
C ASP A 92 46.84 24.91 -6.28
N LYS A 93 46.81 23.66 -6.76
CA LYS A 93 45.83 22.65 -6.33
C LYS A 93 46.14 22.21 -4.89
N LYS A 94 45.18 22.00 -3.97
CA LYS A 94 43.87 21.34 -4.11
C LYS A 94 43.06 21.56 -2.81
N ALA A 95 41.79 21.92 -2.88
CA ALA A 95 40.85 21.69 -1.78
C ALA A 95 39.39 21.57 -2.28
N ASP A 96 38.71 20.54 -1.76
CA ASP A 96 37.32 20.16 -2.01
C ASP A 96 36.33 21.18 -1.42
N ALA A 97 35.19 21.39 -2.12
CA ALA A 97 34.04 22.10 -1.57
C ALA A 97 32.73 21.37 -1.88
N THR A 98 32.08 20.89 -0.83
CA THR A 98 30.71 20.36 -0.83
C THR A 98 29.68 21.48 -0.66
N LEU A 99 28.68 21.56 -1.54
CA LEU A 99 27.61 22.58 -1.45
C LEU A 99 26.24 22.00 -1.07
N ASN A 100 25.55 22.71 -0.19
CA ASN A 100 24.31 22.32 0.49
C ASN A 100 23.11 23.11 -0.11
N LEU A 101 22.08 22.42 -0.59
CA LEU A 101 20.95 23.01 -1.32
C LEU A 101 19.70 23.14 -0.43
N LYS A 102 19.29 24.38 -0.12
CA LYS A 102 18.01 24.67 0.58
C LYS A 102 16.81 24.51 -0.38
N LYS A 103 15.70 23.98 0.13
CA LYS A 103 14.41 23.82 -0.59
C LYS A 103 13.39 24.83 -0.04
N PRO A 104 12.48 25.38 -0.87
CA PRO A 104 11.30 26.05 -0.37
C PRO A 104 10.23 25.02 0.01
N LEU A 105 9.60 25.27 1.16
CA LEU A 105 8.42 24.63 1.70
C LEU A 105 7.19 25.30 1.07
N ILE A 106 6.26 24.53 0.50
CA ILE A 106 4.92 25.01 0.16
C ILE A 106 3.96 24.30 1.11
N LEU A 107 3.37 25.10 2.00
CA LEU A 107 2.21 24.76 2.82
C LEU A 107 0.99 25.35 2.11
N ILE A 108 0.02 24.51 1.74
CA ILE A 108 -1.35 24.97 1.45
C ILE A 108 -2.29 24.08 2.25
N GLY A 109 -3.17 24.76 2.99
CA GLY A 109 -3.98 24.23 4.08
C GLY A 109 -5.06 23.22 3.67
N ILE A 110 -5.41 22.41 4.66
CA ILE A 110 -6.68 21.70 4.74
C ILE A 110 -7.48 22.45 5.79
N SER A 111 -8.41 23.30 5.33
CA SER A 111 -9.49 23.82 6.15
C SER A 111 -10.73 23.85 5.27
N CYS A 112 -11.59 22.85 5.42
CA CYS A 112 -13.05 22.94 5.29
C CYS A 112 -13.63 21.52 5.29
N SER A 113 -14.00 21.04 6.47
CA SER A 113 -15.09 20.07 6.62
C SER A 113 -15.61 20.14 8.06
N SER A 114 -16.09 21.33 8.44
CA SER A 114 -17.07 21.49 9.49
C SER A 114 -18.25 22.18 8.84
N LEU A 115 -19.17 21.41 8.24
CA LEU A 115 -20.53 21.82 7.93
C LEU A 115 -21.31 20.62 7.39
N MET A 116 -22.51 20.45 7.97
CA MET A 116 -23.62 19.58 7.56
C MET A 116 -23.57 18.11 8.05
N LEU A 117 -23.76 17.94 9.37
CA LEU A 117 -24.55 16.83 9.90
C LEU A 117 -26.00 17.05 9.44
N ASN A 118 -26.54 16.17 8.60
CA ASN A 118 -27.99 16.06 8.38
C ASN A 118 -28.33 14.57 8.15
N ALA A 119 -29.21 14.06 9.01
CA ALA A 119 -29.62 12.68 9.07
C ALA A 119 -30.53 12.25 7.91
N GLN A 120 -30.58 10.95 7.65
CA GLN A 120 -31.60 10.31 6.83
C GLN A 120 -32.78 9.91 7.73
N THR A 121 -33.97 10.42 7.44
CA THR A 121 -35.23 9.83 7.91
C THR A 121 -35.89 9.04 6.80
N ASN A 122 -36.63 8.00 7.18
CA ASN A 122 -37.48 7.18 6.31
C ASN A 122 -38.65 8.02 5.77
N GLY A 123 -38.38 8.84 4.77
CA GLY A 123 -39.42 9.46 3.95
C GLY A 123 -39.75 8.52 2.80
N GLU A 124 -41.00 8.08 2.73
CA GLU A 124 -41.59 7.41 1.57
C GLU A 124 -41.31 8.24 0.31
N ASN A 125 -40.30 7.83 -0.46
CA ASN A 125 -40.13 8.26 -1.85
C ASN A 125 -39.44 7.13 -2.63
N SER A 126 -40.29 6.41 -3.35
CA SER A 126 -40.06 5.68 -4.59
C SER A 126 -38.63 5.69 -5.18
N GLY A 127 -37.99 4.51 -5.17
CA GLY A 127 -37.56 3.86 -6.42
C GLY A 127 -36.25 4.28 -7.09
N SER A 128 -35.35 5.03 -6.44
CA SER A 128 -34.01 5.28 -7.02
C SER A 128 -32.96 4.37 -6.40
N LEU A 129 -32.35 3.48 -7.18
CA LEU A 129 -31.21 2.65 -6.75
C LEU A 129 -30.06 3.48 -6.13
N LEU A 130 -29.95 4.77 -6.48
CA LEU A 130 -28.91 5.67 -5.96
C LEU A 130 -29.16 6.15 -4.52
N SER A 131 -30.31 5.85 -3.91
CA SER A 131 -30.58 6.15 -2.50
C SER A 131 -30.21 5.01 -1.55
N GLU A 132 -29.96 3.80 -2.07
CA GLU A 132 -29.59 2.63 -1.27
C GLU A 132 -28.20 2.81 -0.65
N THR A 133 -28.12 2.66 0.67
CA THR A 133 -26.89 2.91 1.45
C THR A 133 -25.72 2.05 0.95
N GLY A 134 -25.95 0.76 0.68
CA GLY A 134 -24.88 -0.11 0.20
C GLY A 134 -24.39 0.24 -1.21
N ILE A 135 -25.25 0.75 -2.08
CA ILE A 135 -24.87 1.24 -3.43
C ILE A 135 -24.01 2.49 -3.31
N ILE A 136 -24.39 3.44 -2.46
CA ILE A 136 -23.61 4.66 -2.20
C ILE A 136 -22.22 4.30 -1.66
N ILE A 137 -22.15 3.41 -0.65
CA ILE A 137 -20.88 2.92 -0.10
C ILE A 137 -20.01 2.35 -1.22
N THR A 138 -20.58 1.50 -2.06
CA THR A 138 -19.85 0.84 -3.15
C THR A 138 -19.28 1.80 -4.17
N ILE A 139 -20.04 2.81 -4.59
CA ILE A 139 -19.55 3.85 -5.51
C ILE A 139 -18.36 4.59 -4.88
N ILE A 140 -18.46 4.99 -3.61
CA ILE A 140 -17.38 5.68 -2.89
C ILE A 140 -16.13 4.79 -2.80
N LEU A 141 -16.32 3.50 -2.51
CA LEU A 141 -15.21 2.55 -2.38
C LEU A 141 -14.51 2.27 -3.71
N ILE A 142 -15.23 2.15 -4.83
CA ILE A 142 -14.63 1.99 -6.16
C ILE A 142 -13.84 3.23 -6.58
N LEU A 143 -14.34 4.42 -6.24
CA LEU A 143 -13.66 5.68 -6.57
C LEU A 143 -12.40 5.91 -5.71
N THR A 144 -12.27 5.26 -4.55
CA THR A 144 -11.15 5.48 -3.62
C THR A 144 -9.79 5.01 -4.19
N PRO A 145 -9.61 3.78 -4.72
CA PRO A 145 -8.38 3.36 -5.37
C PRO A 145 -8.07 4.19 -6.61
N ILE A 146 -9.09 4.58 -7.38
CA ILE A 146 -8.93 5.44 -8.57
C ILE A 146 -8.36 6.80 -8.16
N LEU A 147 -8.93 7.43 -7.14
CA LEU A 147 -8.44 8.70 -6.60
C LEU A 147 -7.00 8.58 -6.11
N ALA A 148 -6.68 7.51 -5.39
CA ALA A 148 -5.34 7.25 -4.92
C ALA A 148 -4.36 7.05 -6.08
N GLY A 149 -4.76 6.33 -7.13
CA GLY A 149 -3.99 6.14 -8.36
C GLY A 149 -3.69 7.46 -9.06
N VAL A 150 -4.69 8.34 -9.20
CA VAL A 150 -4.51 9.69 -9.78
C VAL A 150 -3.52 10.52 -8.96
N VAL A 151 -3.65 10.50 -7.62
CA VAL A 151 -2.74 11.21 -6.72
C VAL A 151 -1.31 10.67 -6.82
N LEU A 152 -1.14 9.34 -6.85
CA LEU A 152 0.17 8.70 -7.01
C LEU A 152 0.80 9.01 -8.37
N MET A 153 0.02 8.98 -9.44
CA MET A 153 0.45 9.37 -10.79
C MET A 153 0.93 10.81 -10.81
N PHE A 154 0.16 11.73 -10.22
CA PHE A 154 0.53 13.14 -10.11
C PHE A 154 1.86 13.32 -9.36
N LEU A 155 2.03 12.63 -8.22
CA LEU A 155 3.26 12.67 -7.43
C LEU A 155 4.46 12.11 -8.21
N LYS A 156 4.26 11.01 -8.94
CA LYS A 156 5.29 10.38 -9.77
C LYS A 156 5.73 11.31 -10.90
N VAL A 157 4.79 11.90 -11.64
CA VAL A 157 5.13 12.82 -12.73
C VAL A 157 5.83 14.06 -12.20
N ARG A 158 5.37 14.63 -11.09
CA ARG A 158 6.08 15.75 -10.44
C ARG A 158 7.53 15.40 -10.09
N ASN A 159 7.79 14.18 -9.61
CA ASN A 159 9.14 13.72 -9.32
C ASN A 159 9.99 13.52 -10.58
N VAL A 160 9.43 12.96 -11.64
CA VAL A 160 10.10 12.81 -12.95
C VAL A 160 10.46 14.19 -13.51
N LEU A 161 9.52 15.14 -13.52
CA LEU A 161 9.77 16.52 -13.94
C LEU A 161 10.89 17.18 -13.13
N LYS A 162 10.93 16.93 -11.82
CA LYS A 162 11.99 17.45 -10.94
C LYS A 162 13.35 16.83 -11.26
N GLN A 163 13.41 15.52 -11.51
CA GLN A 163 14.65 14.83 -11.89
C GLN A 163 15.15 15.32 -13.26
N TYR A 164 14.25 15.50 -14.22
CA TYR A 164 14.58 16.04 -15.53
C TYR A 164 15.14 17.46 -15.43
N ARG A 165 14.47 18.36 -14.71
CA ARG A 165 14.98 19.73 -14.44
C ARG A 165 16.34 19.71 -13.76
N LYS A 166 16.56 18.81 -12.80
CA LYS A 166 17.85 18.65 -12.13
C LYS A 166 18.95 18.19 -13.09
N LYS A 167 18.65 17.25 -13.99
CA LYS A 167 19.61 16.79 -15.00
C LYS A 167 19.98 17.93 -15.96
N GLN A 168 18.98 18.70 -16.40
CA GLN A 168 19.22 19.87 -17.25
C GLN A 168 20.06 20.94 -16.54
N SER A 169 19.74 21.27 -15.28
CA SER A 169 20.54 22.24 -14.52
C SER A 169 21.99 21.79 -14.33
N LEU A 170 22.24 20.48 -14.22
CA LEU A 170 23.60 19.94 -14.16
C LEU A 170 24.32 20.10 -15.50
N THR A 171 23.67 19.77 -16.62
CA THR A 171 24.26 19.96 -17.95
C THR A 171 24.53 21.43 -18.29
N GLU A 172 23.65 22.35 -17.86
CA GLU A 172 23.89 23.80 -17.97
C GLU A 172 25.07 24.24 -17.11
N ALA A 173 25.16 23.73 -15.88
CA ALA A 173 26.30 24.03 -15.01
C ALA A 173 27.62 23.49 -15.61
N ASP A 174 27.60 22.32 -16.24
CA ASP A 174 28.77 21.76 -16.94
C ASP A 174 29.18 22.63 -18.13
N LYS A 175 28.23 23.04 -18.98
CA LYS A 175 28.49 23.96 -20.11
C LYS A 175 29.03 25.32 -19.64
N LEU A 176 28.45 25.88 -18.58
CA LEU A 176 28.92 27.13 -18.00
C LEU A 176 30.33 26.95 -17.43
N ALA A 177 30.62 25.83 -16.76
CA ALA A 177 31.95 25.54 -16.25
C ALA A 177 32.98 25.42 -17.39
N ASP A 178 32.64 24.77 -18.50
CA ASP A 178 33.48 24.68 -19.70
C ASP A 178 33.75 26.06 -20.29
N TYR A 179 32.70 26.89 -20.47
CA TYR A 179 32.82 28.27 -20.94
C TYR A 179 33.73 29.11 -20.04
N LEU A 180 33.49 29.09 -18.72
CA LEU A 180 34.31 29.76 -17.72
C LEU A 180 35.77 29.27 -17.71
N SER A 181 36.02 28.02 -18.08
CA SER A 181 37.36 27.43 -18.12
C SER A 181 38.18 27.85 -19.35
N GLY A 182 37.51 28.23 -20.45
CA GLY A 182 38.12 28.71 -21.70
C GLY A 182 38.27 30.23 -21.78
N LEU A 183 37.71 30.98 -20.82
CA LEU A 183 37.77 32.45 -20.77
C LEU A 183 39.17 32.96 -20.37
N SER A 184 39.95 33.38 -21.37
CA SER A 184 41.28 33.99 -21.26
C SER A 184 41.29 35.52 -21.23
N ASP A 185 40.13 36.17 -21.26
CA ASP A 185 40.07 37.63 -21.43
C ASP A 185 40.24 38.35 -20.08
N GLU A 186 41.33 39.10 -19.94
CA GLU A 186 41.64 39.99 -18.80
C GLU A 186 40.46 40.93 -18.45
N ASN A 187 39.73 41.38 -19.47
CA ASN A 187 38.61 42.30 -19.35
C ASN A 187 37.41 41.73 -18.54
N ILE A 188 37.17 40.41 -18.59
CA ILE A 188 36.02 39.80 -17.90
C ILE A 188 36.33 39.54 -16.43
N ILE A 189 37.58 39.25 -16.09
CA ILE A 189 38.03 39.14 -14.70
C ILE A 189 37.86 40.48 -14.00
N THR A 190 38.32 41.57 -14.64
CA THR A 190 38.16 42.94 -14.14
C THR A 190 36.68 43.30 -13.95
N ALA A 191 35.80 42.90 -14.88
CA ALA A 191 34.36 43.12 -14.76
C ALA A 191 33.73 42.34 -13.58
N LEU A 192 34.17 41.11 -13.32
CA LEU A 192 33.72 40.31 -12.18
C LEU A 192 34.21 40.87 -10.84
N GLU A 193 35.44 41.37 -10.77
CA GLU A 193 35.99 42.04 -9.59
C GLU A 193 35.25 43.34 -9.27
N GLN A 194 34.94 44.16 -10.28
CA GLN A 194 34.12 45.36 -10.12
C GLN A 194 32.71 45.02 -9.64
N ARG A 195 32.11 43.95 -10.19
CA ARG A 195 30.78 43.48 -9.76
C ARG A 195 30.79 42.97 -8.32
N LYS A 196 31.84 42.23 -7.92
CA LYS A 196 32.06 41.80 -6.54
C LYS A 196 32.14 43.00 -5.61
N ALA A 197 32.95 44.00 -5.93
CA ALA A 197 33.07 45.23 -5.15
C ALA A 197 31.72 45.96 -4.99
N ALA A 198 30.90 45.98 -6.05
CA ALA A 198 29.55 46.57 -5.99
C ALA A 198 28.54 45.74 -5.17
N LEU A 199 28.68 44.40 -5.14
CA LEU A 199 27.81 43.51 -4.35
C LEU A 199 28.22 43.43 -2.87
N ASP A 200 29.52 43.52 -2.59
CA ASP A 200 30.10 43.59 -1.25
C ASP A 200 29.95 44.97 -0.61
N TYR A 201 29.44 45.95 -1.36
CA TYR A 201 29.14 47.27 -0.84
C TYR A 201 28.03 47.17 0.21
N GLN A 202 28.43 47.07 1.47
CA GLN A 202 27.57 47.21 2.62
C GLN A 202 27.78 48.59 3.24
N LEU A 203 26.67 49.28 3.50
CA LEU A 203 26.68 50.45 4.35
C LEU A 203 27.19 50.04 5.74
N SER A 204 27.97 50.89 6.39
CA SER A 204 28.69 50.58 7.65
C SER A 204 27.79 50.33 8.88
N HIS A 205 26.46 50.28 8.66
CA HIS A 205 25.40 50.26 9.67
C HIS A 205 25.40 51.44 10.66
N ALA A 206 26.34 52.39 10.55
CA ALA A 206 26.42 53.59 11.40
C ALA A 206 25.76 54.84 10.79
N GLU A 207 25.29 54.77 9.54
CA GLU A 207 24.77 55.93 8.80
C GLU A 207 23.35 56.35 9.24
N LEU A 208 22.62 55.46 9.93
CA LEU A 208 21.25 55.70 10.43
C LEU A 208 21.02 55.29 11.91
N SER A 209 22.06 54.87 12.63
CA SER A 209 21.96 54.53 14.06
C SER A 209 22.93 55.36 14.91
N GLY A 210 22.43 55.93 16.00
CA GLY A 210 23.27 56.65 16.97
C GLY A 210 24.33 55.74 17.63
N SER A 211 25.34 56.36 18.22
CA SER A 211 26.54 55.75 18.84
C SER A 211 26.29 54.92 20.11
N VAL A 212 25.03 54.54 20.39
CA VAL A 212 24.66 53.84 21.62
C VAL A 212 24.68 52.33 21.39
N PRO A 213 25.44 51.57 22.20
CA PRO A 213 25.51 50.12 22.06
C PRO A 213 24.15 49.48 22.34
N PRO A 214 23.71 48.49 21.54
CA PRO A 214 22.44 47.80 21.76
C PRO A 214 22.47 47.01 23.08
N VAL A 215 21.46 47.22 23.93
CA VAL A 215 21.29 46.53 25.21
C VAL A 215 20.19 45.47 25.08
N ASP A 216 20.50 44.20 25.33
CA ASP A 216 19.56 43.07 25.33
C ASP A 216 19.33 42.56 26.76
N GLU A 217 18.61 43.34 27.58
CA GLU A 217 18.34 42.99 28.99
C GLU A 217 17.57 41.67 29.16
N LYS A 218 16.86 41.21 28.11
CA LYS A 218 16.06 39.98 28.13
C LYS A 218 16.84 38.74 27.65
N GLY A 219 18.06 38.92 27.15
CA GLY A 219 18.96 37.83 26.73
C GLY A 219 18.43 37.00 25.57
N ILE A 220 17.69 37.61 24.64
CA ILE A 220 17.09 36.92 23.48
C ILE A 220 18.14 36.69 22.38
N ILE A 221 19.10 37.60 22.23
CA ILE A 221 20.13 37.60 21.18
C ILE A 221 21.32 36.74 21.63
N ASN A 222 21.72 36.83 22.91
CA ASN A 222 22.87 36.10 23.47
C ASN A 222 22.59 34.63 23.84
N LYS A 223 21.34 34.17 23.81
CA LYS A 223 20.97 32.74 24.06
C LYS A 223 20.92 31.87 22.80
N ALA A 224 21.29 32.39 21.62
CA ALA A 224 21.43 31.59 20.41
C ALA A 224 22.74 30.76 20.44
N GLY A 225 22.84 29.82 21.38
CA GLY A 225 23.95 28.86 21.44
C GLY A 225 23.93 27.90 20.24
N PRO A 226 25.09 27.32 19.87
CA PRO A 226 25.19 26.35 18.79
C PRO A 226 24.61 25.02 19.24
N ALA A 227 23.28 24.88 19.20
CA ALA A 227 22.64 23.57 19.24
C ALA A 227 23.14 22.79 18.01
N SER A 228 24.10 21.90 18.25
CA SER A 228 24.71 21.01 17.26
C SER A 228 23.68 19.97 16.79
N GLY A 229 22.74 20.44 15.98
CA GLY A 229 21.65 19.66 15.40
C GLY A 229 20.33 20.43 15.48
N LEU A 230 19.82 20.85 14.33
CA LEU A 230 18.46 21.38 14.20
C LEU A 230 17.48 20.35 14.79
N THR A 231 16.74 20.72 15.84
CA THR A 231 15.78 19.87 16.56
C THR A 231 14.68 19.27 15.66
N PHE A 232 14.49 19.83 14.46
CA PHE A 232 13.54 19.36 13.45
C PHE A 232 14.18 18.55 12.31
N VAL A 233 15.51 18.41 12.27
CA VAL A 233 16.21 17.57 11.29
C VAL A 233 16.53 16.23 11.94
N ALA A 234 15.85 15.18 11.47
CA ALA A 234 16.14 13.82 11.90
C ALA A 234 17.61 13.47 11.62
N ILE A 235 18.40 13.31 12.69
CA ILE A 235 19.79 12.83 12.59
C ILE A 235 19.74 11.45 11.92
N LYS A 236 20.48 11.30 10.80
CA LYS A 236 20.53 10.06 10.02
C LYS A 236 21.18 8.96 10.86
N LYS A 237 20.38 8.14 11.55
CA LYS A 237 20.87 6.93 12.22
C LYS A 237 21.53 6.03 11.17
N LYS A 238 22.79 5.64 11.43
CA LYS A 238 23.55 4.70 10.60
C LYS A 238 22.74 3.40 10.49
N ALA A 239 22.65 2.85 9.28
CA ALA A 239 21.92 1.60 9.07
C ALA A 239 22.54 0.51 9.95
N VAL A 240 21.72 -0.16 10.77
CA VAL A 240 22.16 -1.29 11.58
C VAL A 240 22.64 -2.40 10.63
N LYS A 241 23.79 -3.02 10.94
CA LYS A 241 24.32 -4.15 10.16
C LYS A 241 23.23 -5.23 10.09
N ARG A 242 22.90 -5.70 8.88
CA ARG A 242 21.88 -6.73 8.72
C ARG A 242 22.28 -7.96 9.55
N PRO A 243 21.36 -8.55 10.33
CA PRO A 243 21.66 -9.76 11.07
C PRO A 243 22.13 -10.85 10.09
N ASN A 244 23.09 -11.66 10.52
CA ASN A 244 23.54 -12.80 9.72
C ASN A 244 22.40 -13.83 9.70
N ILE A 245 21.72 -13.96 8.58
CA ILE A 245 20.64 -14.93 8.40
C ILE A 245 21.31 -16.25 7.98
N ASP A 246 20.89 -17.35 8.63
CA ASP A 246 21.36 -18.69 8.27
C ASP A 246 21.15 -18.95 6.77
N PRO A 247 22.21 -19.26 5.98
CA PRO A 247 22.10 -19.56 4.56
C PRO A 247 21.09 -20.67 4.23
N HIS A 248 20.94 -21.67 5.11
CA HIS A 248 19.96 -22.74 4.92
C HIS A 248 18.52 -22.24 5.04
N LEU A 249 18.27 -21.30 5.97
CA LEU A 249 16.98 -20.64 6.11
C LEU A 249 16.69 -19.74 4.90
N SER A 250 17.67 -18.95 4.46
CA SER A 250 17.54 -18.12 3.25
C SER A 250 17.22 -18.97 2.03
N LYS A 251 17.90 -20.11 1.86
CA LYS A 251 17.62 -21.04 0.76
C LYS A 251 16.18 -21.54 0.82
N LEU A 252 15.72 -22.01 1.98
CA LEU A 252 14.33 -22.47 2.16
C LEU A 252 13.31 -21.39 1.75
N ILE A 253 13.49 -20.16 2.25
CA ILE A 253 12.58 -19.03 1.95
C ILE A 253 12.59 -18.73 0.45
N LEU A 254 13.77 -18.69 -0.20
CA LEU A 254 13.87 -18.45 -1.64
C LEU A 254 13.14 -19.52 -2.46
N TRP A 255 13.18 -20.79 -2.03
CA TRP A 255 12.41 -21.85 -2.68
C TRP A 255 10.89 -21.68 -2.51
N TYR A 256 10.42 -21.30 -1.32
CA TYR A 256 9.01 -20.94 -1.12
C TYR A 256 8.58 -19.80 -2.06
N ILE A 257 9.36 -18.71 -2.12
CA ILE A 257 9.05 -17.55 -2.97
C ILE A 257 9.15 -17.91 -4.45
N GLY A 258 10.11 -18.73 -4.87
CA GLY A 258 10.25 -19.21 -6.24
C GLY A 258 9.05 -20.06 -6.68
N CYS A 259 8.63 -21.02 -5.85
CA CYS A 259 7.43 -21.81 -6.11
C CYS A 259 6.18 -20.92 -6.11
N ALA A 260 6.05 -19.98 -5.17
CA ALA A 260 4.95 -19.03 -5.14
C ALA A 260 4.86 -18.27 -6.48
N ALA A 261 5.96 -17.63 -6.92
CA ALA A 261 5.99 -16.88 -8.17
C ALA A 261 5.64 -17.74 -9.40
N PHE A 262 6.08 -19.00 -9.42
CA PHE A 262 5.66 -19.96 -10.46
C PHE A 262 4.15 -20.18 -10.46
N TRP A 263 3.55 -20.45 -9.29
CA TRP A 263 2.11 -20.67 -9.19
C TRP A 263 1.28 -19.42 -9.45
N LEU A 264 1.83 -18.22 -9.15
CA LEU A 264 1.19 -16.97 -9.54
C LEU A 264 1.08 -16.88 -11.05
N LEU A 265 2.22 -17.02 -11.74
CA LEU A 265 2.26 -16.97 -13.18
C LEU A 265 1.33 -18.02 -13.79
N PHE A 266 1.48 -19.29 -13.39
CA PHE A 266 0.65 -20.37 -13.88
C PHE A 266 -0.85 -20.13 -13.62
N GLY A 267 -1.22 -19.84 -12.36
CA GLY A 267 -2.60 -19.61 -11.96
C GLY A 267 -3.22 -18.43 -12.69
N THR A 268 -2.52 -17.30 -12.79
CA THR A 268 -2.99 -16.12 -13.52
C THR A 268 -3.10 -16.37 -15.02
N THR A 269 -2.17 -17.12 -15.63
CA THR A 269 -2.28 -17.51 -17.05
C THR A 269 -3.51 -18.38 -17.31
N ILE A 270 -3.85 -19.33 -16.43
CA ILE A 270 -5.10 -20.09 -16.55
C ILE A 270 -6.32 -19.17 -16.38
N GLY A 271 -6.25 -18.18 -15.49
CA GLY A 271 -7.28 -17.15 -15.32
C GLY A 271 -7.49 -16.29 -16.57
N GLU A 272 -6.41 -15.87 -17.22
CA GLU A 272 -6.46 -15.14 -18.49
C GLU A 272 -7.07 -15.99 -19.60
N TYR A 273 -6.69 -17.25 -19.69
CA TYR A 273 -7.24 -18.19 -20.66
C TYR A 273 -8.75 -18.46 -20.44
N LEU A 274 -9.19 -18.57 -19.18
CA LEU A 274 -10.63 -18.57 -18.83
C LEU A 274 -11.33 -17.29 -19.29
N GLY A 275 -10.67 -16.13 -19.14
CA GLY A 275 -11.13 -14.85 -19.65
C GLY A 275 -11.36 -14.88 -21.17
N ILE A 276 -10.44 -15.47 -21.93
CA ILE A 276 -10.59 -15.67 -23.38
C ILE A 276 -11.82 -16.55 -23.67
N LYS A 277 -12.05 -17.61 -22.91
CA LYS A 277 -13.21 -18.51 -23.08
C LYS A 277 -14.56 -17.86 -22.79
N PHE A 278 -14.63 -16.78 -22.02
CA PHE A 278 -15.87 -16.01 -21.88
C PHE A 278 -16.28 -15.30 -23.18
N VAL A 279 -15.30 -14.90 -23.99
CA VAL A 279 -15.54 -14.18 -25.26
C VAL A 279 -15.55 -15.14 -26.45
N ALA A 280 -14.67 -16.14 -26.44
CA ALA A 280 -14.53 -17.16 -27.48
C ALA A 280 -14.58 -18.56 -26.84
N PRO A 281 -15.79 -19.09 -26.56
CA PRO A 281 -15.95 -20.41 -25.94
C PRO A 281 -15.32 -21.56 -26.75
N ASP A 282 -15.26 -21.41 -28.07
CA ASP A 282 -14.72 -22.39 -29.03
C ASP A 282 -13.21 -22.21 -29.29
N ALA A 283 -12.47 -21.52 -28.41
CA ALA A 283 -11.01 -21.36 -28.53
C ALA A 283 -10.25 -22.70 -28.59
N ASP A 284 -10.84 -23.78 -28.06
CA ASP A 284 -10.40 -25.16 -28.17
C ASP A 284 -11.55 -26.12 -27.82
N HIS A 285 -11.35 -27.41 -28.10
CA HIS A 285 -12.30 -28.48 -27.77
C HIS A 285 -11.65 -29.58 -26.91
N ILE A 286 -10.61 -29.25 -26.15
CA ILE A 286 -9.87 -30.22 -25.33
C ILE A 286 -10.59 -30.36 -23.99
N SER A 287 -11.02 -31.58 -23.66
CA SER A 287 -11.81 -31.84 -22.44
C SER A 287 -11.10 -31.41 -21.14
N TRP A 288 -9.78 -31.60 -21.08
CA TRP A 288 -8.93 -31.17 -19.95
C TRP A 288 -8.89 -29.65 -19.76
N LEU A 289 -9.11 -28.89 -20.84
CA LEU A 289 -9.10 -27.43 -20.84
C LEU A 289 -10.50 -26.83 -20.82
N SER A 290 -11.55 -27.63 -20.69
CA SER A 290 -12.93 -27.14 -20.58
C SER A 290 -13.11 -26.17 -19.41
N PHE A 291 -13.91 -25.11 -19.62
CA PHE A 291 -14.07 -24.00 -18.66
C PHE A 291 -14.39 -24.50 -17.24
N GLY A 292 -15.32 -25.45 -17.11
CA GLY A 292 -15.70 -26.01 -15.82
C GLY A 292 -14.58 -26.75 -15.08
N ARG A 293 -13.57 -27.28 -15.78
CA ARG A 293 -12.41 -27.95 -15.18
C ARG A 293 -11.28 -27.00 -14.85
N ILE A 294 -11.00 -26.04 -15.73
CA ILE A 294 -9.87 -25.12 -15.52
C ILE A 294 -10.22 -23.93 -14.61
N ARG A 295 -11.50 -23.59 -14.41
CA ARG A 295 -11.92 -22.61 -13.37
C ARG A 295 -11.39 -22.98 -11.99
N PRO A 296 -11.66 -24.19 -11.45
CA PRO A 296 -11.11 -24.57 -10.17
C PRO A 296 -9.59 -24.75 -10.21
N VAL A 297 -8.97 -25.03 -11.36
CA VAL A 297 -7.50 -25.03 -11.48
C VAL A 297 -6.96 -23.63 -11.24
N HIS A 298 -7.53 -22.59 -11.86
CA HIS A 298 -7.14 -21.19 -11.63
C HIS A 298 -7.28 -20.82 -10.15
N THR A 299 -8.46 -21.04 -9.57
CA THR A 299 -8.73 -20.62 -8.19
C THR A 299 -7.80 -21.34 -7.21
N ASN A 300 -7.64 -22.66 -7.31
CA ASN A 300 -6.80 -23.42 -6.39
C ASN A 300 -5.30 -23.14 -6.60
N ALA A 301 -4.83 -22.93 -7.84
CA ALA A 301 -3.43 -22.58 -8.09
C ALA A 301 -3.07 -21.21 -7.50
N VAL A 302 -3.96 -20.23 -7.60
CA VAL A 302 -3.75 -18.89 -7.01
C VAL A 302 -3.87 -18.93 -5.49
N PHE A 303 -4.83 -19.68 -4.96
CA PHE A 303 -5.15 -19.73 -3.53
C PHE A 303 -4.17 -20.64 -2.74
N TRP A 304 -4.13 -21.93 -3.07
CA TRP A 304 -3.29 -22.92 -2.39
C TRP A 304 -1.86 -22.96 -2.90
N GLY A 305 -1.62 -22.57 -4.15
CA GLY A 305 -0.28 -22.44 -4.73
C GLY A 305 0.36 -21.11 -4.37
N TRP A 306 0.08 -20.07 -5.16
CA TRP A 306 0.73 -18.75 -5.07
C TRP A 306 0.71 -18.19 -3.65
N ALA A 307 -0.48 -17.87 -3.15
CA ALA A 307 -0.57 -17.05 -1.96
C ALA A 307 -0.21 -17.83 -0.70
N SER A 308 -0.63 -19.09 -0.60
CA SER A 308 -0.26 -19.92 0.55
C SER A 308 1.26 -20.13 0.64
N LEU A 309 1.94 -20.42 -0.47
CA LEU A 309 3.41 -20.57 -0.46
C LEU A 309 4.12 -19.24 -0.22
N GLY A 310 3.64 -18.13 -0.80
CA GLY A 310 4.19 -16.80 -0.59
C GLY A 310 4.11 -16.38 0.88
N MET A 311 2.92 -16.54 1.48
CA MET A 311 2.67 -16.25 2.89
C MET A 311 3.55 -17.10 3.79
N LEU A 312 3.53 -18.43 3.61
CA LEU A 312 4.34 -19.33 4.44
C LEU A 312 5.84 -19.04 4.32
N GLY A 313 6.34 -18.78 3.11
CA GLY A 313 7.74 -18.39 2.89
C GLY A 313 8.13 -17.14 3.67
N LEU A 314 7.28 -16.10 3.65
CA LEU A 314 7.49 -14.90 4.46
C LEU A 314 7.32 -15.17 5.96
N GLY A 315 6.40 -16.04 6.36
CA GLY A 315 6.23 -16.47 7.75
C GLY A 315 7.48 -17.15 8.32
N TYR A 316 8.12 -18.03 7.54
CA TYR A 316 9.39 -18.67 7.91
C TYR A 316 10.53 -17.67 8.14
N TYR A 317 10.44 -16.47 7.55
CA TYR A 317 11.33 -15.36 7.84
C TYR A 317 10.88 -14.57 9.09
N ILE A 318 9.62 -14.17 9.14
CA ILE A 318 9.10 -13.25 10.16
C ILE A 318 9.12 -13.86 11.56
N VAL A 319 8.61 -15.07 11.72
CA VAL A 319 8.41 -15.72 13.02
C VAL A 319 9.71 -15.81 13.85
N PRO A 320 10.84 -16.31 13.32
CA PRO A 320 12.11 -16.30 14.06
C PRO A 320 12.66 -14.88 14.29
N MET A 321 12.50 -13.96 13.33
CA MET A 321 13.03 -12.60 13.45
C MET A 321 12.39 -11.82 14.60
N VAL A 322 11.05 -11.86 14.72
CA VAL A 322 10.36 -11.16 15.82
C VAL A 322 10.46 -11.89 17.16
N SER A 323 10.77 -13.19 17.14
CA SER A 323 11.02 -13.98 18.35
C SER A 323 12.48 -13.87 18.83
N ASN A 324 13.35 -13.24 18.03
CA ASN A 324 14.78 -13.11 18.27
C ASN A 324 15.46 -14.46 18.57
N THR A 325 15.12 -15.48 17.78
CA THR A 325 15.60 -16.86 17.95
C THR A 325 15.66 -17.57 16.60
N ALA A 326 16.48 -18.61 16.49
CA ALA A 326 16.57 -19.39 15.26
C ALA A 326 15.30 -20.22 15.05
N LEU A 327 14.96 -20.51 13.78
CA LEU A 327 13.84 -21.39 13.44
C LEU A 327 14.05 -22.77 14.09
N ALA A 328 13.01 -23.33 14.71
CA ALA A 328 13.15 -24.56 15.48
C ALA A 328 13.61 -25.77 14.65
N SER A 329 13.19 -25.88 13.39
CA SER A 329 13.67 -26.91 12.46
C SER A 329 13.56 -26.48 10.99
N ILE A 330 14.69 -26.41 10.29
CA ILE A 330 14.70 -26.14 8.83
C ILE A 330 14.15 -27.34 8.05
N LYS A 331 14.39 -28.58 8.52
CA LYS A 331 13.91 -29.82 7.88
C LYS A 331 12.38 -29.85 7.79
N LYS A 332 11.67 -29.47 8.86
CA LYS A 332 10.20 -29.38 8.86
C LYS A 332 9.68 -28.39 7.81
N GLY A 333 10.39 -27.28 7.60
CA GLY A 333 10.08 -26.31 6.56
C GLY A 333 10.19 -26.89 5.15
N TRP A 334 11.21 -27.71 4.88
CA TRP A 334 11.34 -28.42 3.61
C TRP A 334 10.24 -29.46 3.39
N TYR A 335 9.92 -30.25 4.41
CA TYR A 335 8.81 -31.21 4.31
C TYR A 335 7.48 -30.52 4.04
N ALA A 336 7.19 -29.41 4.74
CA ALA A 336 6.01 -28.60 4.47
C ALA A 336 5.98 -28.08 3.03
N LEU A 337 7.11 -27.58 2.51
CA LEU A 337 7.21 -27.09 1.13
C LEU A 337 6.89 -28.19 0.11
N TYR A 338 7.47 -29.38 0.28
CA TYR A 338 7.25 -30.50 -0.64
C TYR A 338 5.82 -31.00 -0.60
N LEU A 339 5.25 -31.16 0.59
CA LEU A 339 3.87 -31.62 0.75
C LEU A 339 2.85 -30.64 0.16
N ILE A 340 3.04 -29.34 0.39
CA ILE A 340 2.15 -28.30 -0.16
C ILE A 340 2.25 -28.27 -1.69
N ASN A 341 3.45 -28.27 -2.26
CA ASN A 341 3.60 -28.31 -3.72
C ASN A 341 3.03 -29.61 -4.31
N ALA A 342 3.26 -30.76 -3.67
CA ALA A 342 2.70 -32.03 -4.11
C ALA A 342 1.16 -31.97 -4.13
N SER A 343 0.54 -31.38 -3.10
CA SER A 343 -0.90 -31.16 -3.06
C SER A 343 -1.39 -30.32 -4.24
N VAL A 344 -0.72 -29.19 -4.53
CA VAL A 344 -1.16 -28.29 -5.61
C VAL A 344 -0.98 -28.95 -6.98
N ILE A 345 0.15 -29.64 -7.21
CA ILE A 345 0.40 -30.38 -8.47
C ILE A 345 -0.63 -31.48 -8.68
N LEU A 346 -0.79 -32.37 -7.69
CA LEU A 346 -1.74 -33.48 -7.78
C LEU A 346 -3.17 -32.97 -7.91
N GLY A 347 -3.52 -31.94 -7.15
CA GLY A 347 -4.82 -31.29 -7.21
C GLY A 347 -5.11 -30.71 -8.58
N THR A 348 -4.18 -29.96 -9.17
CA THR A 348 -4.30 -29.43 -10.54
C THR A 348 -4.52 -30.56 -11.55
N ILE A 349 -3.76 -31.66 -11.47
CA ILE A 349 -3.93 -32.81 -12.37
C ILE A 349 -5.31 -33.45 -12.18
N CYS A 350 -5.74 -33.68 -10.94
CA CYS A 350 -7.07 -34.22 -10.64
C CYS A 350 -8.18 -33.34 -11.22
N LEU A 351 -8.11 -32.03 -11.02
CA LEU A 351 -9.14 -31.11 -11.53
C LEU A 351 -9.20 -31.08 -13.06
N MET A 352 -8.06 -31.08 -13.75
CA MET A 352 -8.02 -31.18 -15.22
C MET A 352 -8.56 -32.53 -15.72
N ALA A 353 -8.33 -33.61 -14.98
CA ALA A 353 -8.91 -34.92 -15.25
C ALA A 353 -10.43 -35.00 -14.94
N GLY A 354 -11.00 -34.00 -14.26
CA GLY A 354 -12.41 -33.97 -13.85
C GLY A 354 -12.68 -34.67 -12.51
N ILE A 355 -11.62 -35.01 -11.76
CA ILE A 355 -11.71 -35.60 -10.41
C ILE A 355 -11.74 -34.44 -9.40
N ASN A 356 -12.88 -34.20 -8.77
CA ASN A 356 -13.05 -33.16 -7.77
C ASN A 356 -13.87 -33.65 -6.57
N ASN A 357 -13.86 -32.87 -5.49
CA ASN A 357 -14.52 -33.18 -4.22
C ASN A 357 -16.00 -32.73 -4.14
N GLY A 358 -16.65 -32.47 -5.28
CA GLY A 358 -18.07 -32.11 -5.37
C GLY A 358 -18.43 -30.72 -4.81
N GLY A 359 -18.86 -29.82 -5.71
CA GLY A 359 -19.72 -28.65 -5.44
C GLY A 359 -19.13 -27.43 -4.70
N GLY A 360 -18.10 -27.61 -3.87
CA GLY A 360 -17.57 -26.55 -3.03
C GLY A 360 -16.45 -25.72 -3.67
N GLU A 361 -16.67 -24.41 -3.84
CA GLU A 361 -15.62 -23.47 -4.26
C GLU A 361 -14.43 -23.46 -3.27
N TYR A 362 -13.20 -23.44 -3.80
CA TYR A 362 -11.92 -23.55 -3.07
C TYR A 362 -11.70 -24.89 -2.35
N ARG A 363 -12.69 -25.80 -2.38
CA ARG A 363 -12.69 -27.13 -1.73
C ARG A 363 -12.66 -28.25 -2.77
N GLU A 364 -12.20 -27.97 -3.99
CA GLU A 364 -12.34 -28.89 -5.12
C GLU A 364 -11.31 -30.03 -5.08
N TYR A 365 -10.19 -29.86 -4.39
CA TYR A 365 -9.22 -30.94 -4.16
C TYR A 365 -9.86 -32.06 -3.32
N ILE A 366 -9.77 -33.29 -3.81
CA ILE A 366 -10.20 -34.48 -3.07
C ILE A 366 -9.41 -34.63 -1.77
N TRP A 367 -10.03 -35.25 -0.76
CA TRP A 367 -9.46 -35.34 0.59
C TRP A 367 -8.03 -35.92 0.64
N PRO A 368 -7.62 -36.93 -0.17
CA PRO A 368 -6.25 -37.44 -0.10
C PRO A 368 -5.21 -36.42 -0.56
N VAL A 369 -5.57 -35.60 -1.55
CA VAL A 369 -4.74 -34.51 -2.04
C VAL A 369 -4.65 -33.42 -0.98
N MET A 370 -5.79 -32.95 -0.47
CA MET A 370 -5.82 -31.89 0.53
C MET A 370 -5.15 -32.29 1.85
N LEU A 371 -5.14 -33.58 2.19
CA LEU A 371 -4.43 -34.09 3.37
C LEU A 371 -2.93 -33.77 3.32
N LEU A 372 -2.30 -33.81 2.14
CA LEU A 372 -0.89 -33.42 1.99
C LEU A 372 -0.69 -31.95 2.38
N PHE A 373 -1.56 -31.06 1.91
CA PHE A 373 -1.54 -29.65 2.30
C PHE A 373 -1.74 -29.50 3.82
N ALA A 374 -2.72 -30.19 4.40
CA ALA A 374 -3.01 -30.16 5.83
C ALA A 374 -1.79 -30.57 6.66
N VAL A 375 -1.11 -31.66 6.29
CA VAL A 375 0.11 -32.11 6.99
C VAL A 375 1.22 -31.07 6.85
N GLY A 376 1.39 -30.44 5.68
CA GLY A 376 2.37 -29.37 5.49
C GLY A 376 2.11 -28.14 6.37
N VAL A 377 0.84 -27.74 6.50
CA VAL A 377 0.41 -26.65 7.40
C VAL A 377 0.62 -27.02 8.88
N ILE A 378 0.29 -28.25 9.28
CA ILE A 378 0.52 -28.75 10.65
C ILE A 378 2.01 -28.75 10.99
N LEU A 379 2.87 -29.24 10.09
CA LEU A 379 4.32 -29.19 10.27
C LEU A 379 4.83 -27.75 10.45
N THR A 380 4.26 -26.82 9.69
CA THR A 380 4.56 -25.39 9.79
C THR A 380 4.12 -24.82 11.15
N LEU A 381 2.90 -25.15 11.60
CA LEU A 381 2.40 -24.74 12.91
C LEU A 381 3.30 -25.21 14.04
N VAL A 382 3.63 -26.50 14.07
CA VAL A 382 4.50 -27.08 15.09
C VAL A 382 5.86 -26.38 15.08
N ASN A 383 6.41 -26.08 13.90
CA ASN A 383 7.68 -25.38 13.78
C ASN A 383 7.62 -23.93 14.30
N PHE A 384 6.55 -23.20 13.99
CA PHE A 384 6.34 -21.84 14.48
C PHE A 384 6.14 -21.79 15.99
N ILE A 385 5.30 -22.66 16.55
CA ILE A 385 5.08 -22.74 18.00
C ILE A 385 6.39 -23.09 18.72
N GLN A 386 7.14 -24.08 18.24
CA GLN A 386 8.44 -24.43 18.83
C GLN A 386 9.44 -23.29 18.76
N THR A 387 9.40 -22.48 17.70
CA THR A 387 10.25 -21.28 17.56
C THR A 387 9.84 -20.21 18.57
N ILE A 388 8.54 -19.92 18.69
CA ILE A 388 7.99 -18.92 19.61
C ILE A 388 8.18 -19.32 21.08
N ALA A 389 8.12 -20.62 21.39
CA ALA A 389 8.40 -21.15 22.73
C ALA A 389 9.85 -20.89 23.16
N ARG A 390 10.79 -20.80 22.21
CA ARG A 390 12.22 -20.51 22.42
C ARG A 390 12.56 -19.03 22.20
N ARG A 391 11.55 -18.16 22.19
CA ARG A 391 11.76 -16.71 21.97
C ARG A 391 12.60 -16.11 23.09
N LYS A 392 13.38 -15.08 22.75
CA LYS A 392 14.13 -14.28 23.74
C LYS A 392 13.35 -13.06 24.22
N THR A 393 12.27 -12.70 23.53
CA THR A 393 11.41 -11.57 23.90
C THR A 393 10.40 -11.98 24.96
N ARG A 394 10.15 -11.12 25.95
CA ARG A 394 9.11 -11.37 26.97
C ARG A 394 7.73 -11.52 26.32
N GLU A 395 7.35 -10.52 25.54
CA GLU A 395 6.09 -10.47 24.82
C GLU A 395 6.21 -11.11 23.42
N ILE A 396 5.11 -11.69 22.95
CA ILE A 396 4.99 -12.18 21.58
C ILE A 396 4.54 -11.01 20.71
N TYR A 397 5.35 -10.64 19.71
CA TYR A 397 5.01 -9.55 18.82
C TYR A 397 3.72 -9.83 18.02
N ILE A 398 2.93 -8.78 17.76
CA ILE A 398 1.59 -8.91 17.17
C ILE A 398 1.58 -9.62 15.81
N SER A 399 2.64 -9.47 15.00
CA SER A 399 2.78 -10.20 13.73
C SER A 399 2.69 -11.72 13.92
N ASN A 400 3.27 -12.27 14.99
CA ASN A 400 3.17 -13.70 15.30
C ASN A 400 1.77 -14.12 15.74
N TRP A 401 0.99 -13.23 16.37
CA TRP A 401 -0.39 -13.53 16.73
C TRP A 401 -1.22 -13.80 15.47
N TYR A 402 -1.12 -12.87 14.52
CA TYR A 402 -1.78 -12.96 13.22
C TYR A 402 -1.34 -14.19 12.40
N ILE A 403 -0.04 -14.41 12.25
CA ILE A 403 0.52 -15.53 11.46
C ILE A 403 0.12 -16.88 12.08
N VAL A 404 0.30 -17.05 13.39
CA VAL A 404 -0.02 -18.32 14.04
C VAL A 404 -1.53 -18.57 14.06
N ALA A 405 -2.34 -17.55 14.34
CA ALA A 405 -3.79 -17.67 14.26
C ALA A 405 -4.22 -18.11 12.86
N ALA A 406 -3.65 -17.53 11.81
CA ALA A 406 -3.98 -17.93 10.45
C ALA A 406 -3.69 -19.41 10.16
N VAL A 407 -2.51 -19.90 10.56
CA VAL A 407 -2.13 -21.31 10.42
C VAL A 407 -3.06 -22.23 11.21
N ILE A 408 -3.48 -21.82 12.43
CA ILE A 408 -4.46 -22.57 13.22
C ILE A 408 -5.81 -22.61 12.50
N PHE A 409 -6.31 -21.48 12.02
CA PHE A 409 -7.60 -21.43 11.33
C PHE A 409 -7.58 -22.19 10.01
N ALA A 410 -6.47 -22.24 9.28
CA ALA A 410 -6.32 -23.10 8.11
C ALA A 410 -6.54 -24.59 8.45
N ILE A 411 -6.01 -25.05 9.59
CA ILE A 411 -6.25 -26.42 10.07
C ILE A 411 -7.72 -26.59 10.46
N VAL A 412 -8.30 -25.63 11.19
CA VAL A 412 -9.72 -25.68 11.58
C VAL A 412 -10.62 -25.79 10.36
N ILE A 413 -10.44 -24.96 9.33
CA ILE A 413 -11.30 -25.01 8.13
C ILE A 413 -11.13 -26.33 7.36
N MET A 414 -9.91 -26.87 7.28
CA MET A 414 -9.67 -28.16 6.62
C MET A 414 -10.36 -29.31 7.37
N LEU A 415 -10.24 -29.35 8.70
CA LEU A 415 -10.95 -30.33 9.52
C LEU A 415 -12.47 -30.16 9.37
N THR A 416 -12.96 -28.92 9.46
CA THR A 416 -14.39 -28.63 9.40
C THR A 416 -15.01 -29.02 8.06
N ALA A 417 -14.26 -28.88 6.96
CA ALA A 417 -14.78 -29.09 5.62
C ALA A 417 -14.59 -30.49 5.05
N TYR A 418 -13.60 -31.25 5.53
CA TYR A 418 -13.28 -32.59 5.02
C TYR A 418 -13.68 -33.74 5.95
N ILE A 419 -14.04 -33.47 7.22
CA ILE A 419 -14.62 -34.48 8.11
C ILE A 419 -16.13 -34.55 7.87
N PRO A 420 -16.69 -35.67 7.38
CA PRO A 420 -18.07 -35.77 6.86
C PRO A 420 -19.13 -35.95 7.96
N ILE A 421 -19.10 -35.12 9.02
CA ILE A 421 -20.04 -35.24 10.16
C ILE A 421 -21.33 -34.42 9.92
N TRP A 422 -21.24 -33.27 9.26
CA TRP A 422 -22.32 -32.27 9.18
C TRP A 422 -22.58 -31.77 7.74
N GLN A 423 -22.05 -32.47 6.74
CA GLN A 423 -22.09 -32.18 5.30
C GLN A 423 -23.34 -32.77 4.62
N ASN A 424 -24.52 -32.58 5.22
CA ASN A 424 -25.78 -33.12 4.70
C ASN A 424 -26.82 -32.01 4.50
N GLY A 425 -27.48 -32.00 3.32
CA GLY A 425 -28.53 -31.03 3.00
C GLY A 425 -28.05 -29.57 3.15
N LEU A 426 -28.76 -28.78 3.97
CA LEU A 426 -28.39 -27.40 4.28
C LEU A 426 -27.04 -27.27 5.00
N GLY A 427 -26.61 -28.31 5.74
CA GLY A 427 -25.34 -28.33 6.43
C GLY A 427 -24.16 -28.21 5.48
N GLU A 428 -24.23 -28.86 4.31
CA GLU A 428 -23.19 -28.75 3.27
C GLU A 428 -23.04 -27.30 2.78
N THR A 429 -24.14 -26.60 2.50
CA THR A 429 -24.11 -25.20 2.06
C THR A 429 -23.56 -24.28 3.15
N ILE A 430 -23.96 -24.48 4.42
CA ILE A 430 -23.47 -23.68 5.55
C ILE A 430 -21.95 -23.87 5.72
N ILE A 431 -21.47 -25.11 5.67
CA ILE A 431 -20.03 -25.40 5.76
C ILE A 431 -19.28 -24.87 4.56
N GLN A 432 -19.84 -24.97 3.36
CA GLN A 432 -19.21 -24.41 2.18
C GLN A 432 -19.00 -22.90 2.31
N GLY A 433 -20.00 -22.18 2.81
CA GLY A 433 -19.91 -20.74 3.05
C GLY A 433 -18.90 -20.41 4.14
N TYR A 434 -18.91 -21.20 5.23
CA TYR A 434 -17.92 -21.11 6.28
C TYR A 434 -16.50 -21.33 5.74
N TYR A 435 -16.26 -22.42 5.01
CA TYR A 435 -14.96 -22.78 4.47
C TYR A 435 -14.42 -21.72 3.51
N MET A 436 -15.23 -21.30 2.54
CA MET A 436 -14.85 -20.30 1.54
C MET A 436 -14.48 -18.97 2.21
N HIS A 437 -15.37 -18.45 3.06
CA HIS A 437 -15.16 -17.16 3.69
C HIS A 437 -13.95 -17.20 4.64
N GLN A 438 -13.90 -18.21 5.52
CA GLN A 438 -12.83 -18.37 6.49
C GLN A 438 -11.47 -18.65 5.83
N GLY A 439 -11.45 -19.32 4.68
CA GLY A 439 -10.26 -19.43 3.85
C GLY A 439 -9.70 -18.04 3.51
N VAL A 440 -10.53 -17.16 2.95
CA VAL A 440 -10.08 -15.80 2.59
C VAL A 440 -9.67 -14.98 3.82
N GLY A 441 -10.51 -14.89 4.85
CA GLY A 441 -10.23 -14.00 5.98
C GLY A 441 -9.28 -14.53 7.03
N MET A 442 -9.48 -15.77 7.42
CA MET A 442 -8.76 -16.33 8.54
C MET A 442 -7.46 -16.98 8.10
N TRP A 443 -7.39 -17.55 6.90
CA TRP A 443 -6.12 -18.02 6.35
C TRP A 443 -5.33 -16.90 5.64
N PHE A 444 -5.87 -16.25 4.60
CA PHE A 444 -5.09 -15.24 3.86
C PHE A 444 -4.99 -13.90 4.57
N MET A 445 -6.12 -13.31 4.96
CA MET A 445 -6.11 -11.94 5.45
C MET A 445 -5.40 -11.83 6.80
N LEU A 446 -5.68 -12.72 7.77
CA LEU A 446 -4.92 -12.73 9.03
C LEU A 446 -3.41 -12.87 8.78
N PHE A 447 -2.99 -13.79 7.92
CA PHE A 447 -1.56 -13.99 7.65
C PHE A 447 -0.94 -12.75 7.00
N THR A 448 -1.60 -12.20 5.99
CA THR A 448 -1.17 -10.98 5.27
C THR A 448 -1.07 -9.79 6.20
N LEU A 449 -2.04 -9.60 7.10
CA LEU A 449 -1.95 -8.57 8.15
C LEU A 449 -0.73 -8.79 9.04
N GLY A 450 -0.42 -10.04 9.40
CA GLY A 450 0.80 -10.39 10.11
C GLY A 450 2.07 -9.97 9.36
N ILE A 451 2.12 -10.21 8.04
CA ILE A 451 3.21 -9.78 7.15
C ILE A 451 3.34 -8.25 7.16
N VAL A 452 2.24 -7.52 7.01
CA VAL A 452 2.22 -6.05 7.02
C VAL A 452 2.68 -5.50 8.37
N TYR A 453 2.23 -6.07 9.49
CA TYR A 453 2.66 -5.68 10.84
C TYR A 453 4.17 -5.81 11.07
N TYR A 454 4.84 -6.68 10.31
CA TYR A 454 6.30 -6.79 10.35
C TYR A 454 6.99 -5.87 9.33
N PHE A 455 6.67 -6.02 8.04
CA PHE A 455 7.45 -5.37 6.98
C PHE A 455 7.16 -3.88 6.87
N LEU A 456 5.94 -3.41 7.11
CA LEU A 456 5.62 -1.98 6.99
C LEU A 456 6.46 -1.11 7.94
N PRO A 457 6.46 -1.34 9.27
CA PRO A 457 7.31 -0.58 10.18
C PRO A 457 8.80 -0.75 9.88
N GLN A 458 9.23 -1.95 9.45
CA GLN A 458 10.61 -2.23 9.06
C GLN A 458 11.06 -1.37 7.86
N GLN A 459 10.26 -1.32 6.79
CA GLN A 459 10.56 -0.54 5.57
C GLN A 459 10.53 0.97 5.86
N LEU A 460 9.62 1.40 6.74
CA LEU A 460 9.55 2.80 7.16
C LEU A 460 10.60 3.18 8.21
N ASN A 461 11.30 2.20 8.80
CA ASN A 461 12.18 2.37 9.96
C ASN A 461 11.48 3.19 11.06
N LYS A 462 10.26 2.79 11.41
CA LYS A 462 9.38 3.45 12.37
C LYS A 462 8.62 2.41 13.20
N PRO A 463 8.27 2.72 14.45
CA PRO A 463 7.33 1.88 15.18
C PRO A 463 5.96 1.90 14.49
N ILE A 464 5.20 0.82 14.67
CA ILE A 464 3.78 0.80 14.31
C ILE A 464 3.06 1.91 15.09
N TYR A 465 2.08 2.57 14.45
CA TYR A 465 1.44 3.75 15.02
C TYR A 465 0.78 3.50 16.39
N SER A 466 -0.03 2.46 16.51
CA SER A 466 -0.73 2.12 17.76
C SER A 466 -0.77 0.62 18.00
N TYR A 467 -0.21 0.20 19.13
CA TYR A 467 -0.28 -1.21 19.55
C TYR A 467 -1.72 -1.61 19.92
N SER A 468 -2.45 -0.74 20.63
CA SER A 468 -3.84 -0.99 21.03
C SER A 468 -4.78 -1.14 19.85
N LEU A 469 -4.60 -0.35 18.77
CA LEU A 469 -5.38 -0.54 17.53
C LEU A 469 -5.09 -1.90 16.88
N GLY A 470 -3.85 -2.38 16.97
CA GLY A 470 -3.51 -3.72 16.51
C GLY A 470 -4.22 -4.80 17.30
N ILE A 471 -4.22 -4.71 18.63
CA ILE A 471 -4.94 -5.66 19.50
C ILE A 471 -6.44 -5.65 19.20
N LEU A 472 -7.04 -4.46 19.11
CA LEU A 472 -8.45 -4.29 18.78
C LEU A 472 -8.77 -4.96 17.45
N ALA A 473 -7.98 -4.68 16.41
CA ALA A 473 -8.16 -5.28 15.10
C ALA A 473 -8.05 -6.80 15.14
N PHE A 474 -7.08 -7.35 15.88
CA PHE A 474 -6.88 -8.80 15.97
C PHE A 474 -8.08 -9.53 16.59
N TRP A 475 -8.53 -9.08 17.76
CA TRP A 475 -9.61 -9.78 18.47
C TRP A 475 -10.97 -9.58 17.81
N THR A 476 -11.25 -8.38 17.31
CA THR A 476 -12.52 -8.11 16.61
C THR A 476 -12.57 -8.81 15.26
N GLN A 477 -11.44 -8.98 14.56
CA GLN A 477 -11.35 -9.83 13.37
C GLN A 477 -11.77 -11.26 13.70
N ILE A 478 -11.21 -11.88 14.74
CA ILE A 478 -11.57 -13.26 15.12
C ILE A 478 -13.05 -13.36 15.50
N LEU A 479 -13.54 -12.41 16.30
CA LEU A 479 -14.92 -12.39 16.77
C LEU A 479 -15.93 -12.28 15.62
N PHE A 480 -15.75 -11.29 14.75
CA PHE A 480 -16.74 -11.00 13.72
C PHE A 480 -16.58 -11.90 12.49
N TYR A 481 -15.36 -12.14 12.03
CA TYR A 481 -15.13 -12.84 10.75
C TYR A 481 -15.62 -14.29 10.78
N THR A 482 -15.52 -14.94 11.94
CA THR A 482 -15.96 -16.33 12.12
C THR A 482 -17.47 -16.56 11.96
N LEU A 483 -18.28 -15.49 12.00
CA LEU A 483 -19.73 -15.54 11.91
C LEU A 483 -20.27 -15.33 10.49
N ILE A 484 -19.43 -14.98 9.53
CA ILE A 484 -19.88 -14.32 8.29
C ILE A 484 -20.15 -15.29 7.13
N GLY A 485 -19.76 -16.56 7.24
CA GLY A 485 -19.78 -17.50 6.11
C GLY A 485 -21.10 -17.59 5.32
N THR A 486 -22.26 -17.43 5.97
CA THR A 486 -23.57 -17.52 5.30
C THR A 486 -23.99 -16.25 4.56
N HIS A 487 -23.21 -15.16 4.60
CA HIS A 487 -23.49 -13.95 3.81
C HIS A 487 -23.34 -14.16 2.29
N HIS A 488 -22.71 -15.26 1.86
CA HIS A 488 -22.61 -15.67 0.47
C HIS A 488 -23.92 -16.29 -0.04
N PHE A 489 -24.85 -16.61 0.86
CA PHE A 489 -26.07 -17.34 0.59
C PHE A 489 -27.29 -16.61 1.16
N VAL A 490 -27.25 -15.27 1.14
CA VAL A 490 -28.40 -14.45 1.48
C VAL A 490 -29.50 -14.74 0.44
N PHE A 491 -30.75 -14.90 0.91
CA PHE A 491 -31.91 -15.38 0.13
C PHE A 491 -31.87 -16.85 -0.32
N SER A 492 -30.91 -17.64 0.17
CA SER A 492 -30.97 -19.11 0.00
C SER A 492 -31.92 -19.78 0.99
N SER A 493 -31.99 -21.11 0.93
CA SER A 493 -32.72 -21.98 1.87
C SER A 493 -32.11 -22.05 3.27
N ILE A 494 -30.97 -21.39 3.53
CA ILE A 494 -30.38 -21.29 4.87
C ILE A 494 -31.33 -20.51 5.80
N PRO A 495 -31.49 -20.91 7.08
CA PRO A 495 -32.37 -20.21 8.02
C PRO A 495 -32.12 -18.69 8.07
N TRP A 496 -33.20 -17.91 8.02
CA TRP A 496 -33.13 -16.45 7.93
C TRP A 496 -32.36 -15.79 9.08
N TRP A 497 -32.50 -16.33 10.29
CA TRP A 497 -31.76 -15.85 11.46
C TRP A 497 -30.25 -15.99 11.29
N LEU A 498 -29.79 -17.08 10.67
CA LEU A 498 -28.37 -17.35 10.45
C LEU A 498 -27.80 -16.42 9.39
N GLN A 499 -28.57 -16.12 8.34
CA GLN A 499 -28.22 -15.08 7.36
C GLN A 499 -28.10 -13.71 8.06
N THR A 500 -29.05 -13.36 8.94
CA THR A 500 -28.98 -12.08 9.69
C THR A 500 -27.75 -11.99 10.58
N VAL A 501 -27.38 -13.07 11.28
CA VAL A 501 -26.15 -13.11 12.11
C VAL A 501 -24.91 -12.83 11.26
N ALA A 502 -24.81 -13.43 10.07
CA ALA A 502 -23.68 -13.19 9.17
C ALA A 502 -23.65 -11.75 8.63
N ILE A 503 -24.80 -11.13 8.39
CA ILE A 503 -24.88 -9.71 8.00
C ILE A 503 -24.41 -8.82 9.16
N VAL A 504 -24.83 -9.10 10.39
CA VAL A 504 -24.38 -8.36 11.58
C VAL A 504 -22.86 -8.54 11.78
N GLY A 505 -22.33 -9.75 11.61
CA GLY A 505 -20.89 -10.00 11.60
C GLY A 505 -20.17 -9.20 10.51
N SER A 506 -20.75 -9.15 9.30
CA SER A 506 -20.20 -8.38 8.17
C SER A 506 -20.13 -6.88 8.46
N VAL A 507 -21.11 -6.34 9.17
CA VAL A 507 -21.08 -4.95 9.64
C VAL A 507 -20.04 -4.78 10.75
N GLY A 508 -19.94 -5.75 11.68
CA GLY A 508 -18.92 -5.77 12.72
C GLY A 508 -17.48 -5.70 12.20
N MET A 509 -17.23 -6.22 10.99
CA MET A 509 -15.94 -6.16 10.30
C MET A 509 -15.43 -4.75 10.00
N ILE A 510 -16.29 -3.73 10.03
CA ILE A 510 -15.85 -2.34 9.92
C ILE A 510 -14.82 -2.02 11.02
N ILE A 511 -15.00 -2.56 12.23
CA ILE A 511 -14.11 -2.28 13.38
C ILE A 511 -12.66 -2.73 13.09
N PRO A 512 -12.37 -4.02 12.80
CA PRO A 512 -11.00 -4.46 12.53
C PRO A 512 -10.42 -3.87 11.24
N VAL A 513 -11.23 -3.65 10.21
CA VAL A 513 -10.77 -3.07 8.94
C VAL A 513 -10.32 -1.64 9.12
N VAL A 514 -11.13 -0.81 9.80
CA VAL A 514 -10.80 0.59 10.10
C VAL A 514 -9.62 0.68 11.06
N ALA A 515 -9.60 -0.13 12.12
CA ALA A 515 -8.50 -0.15 13.08
C ALA A 515 -7.17 -0.52 12.40
N GLY A 516 -7.13 -1.59 11.60
CA GLY A 516 -5.95 -2.02 10.86
C GLY A 516 -5.48 -0.98 9.83
N THR A 517 -6.39 -0.52 8.96
CA THR A 517 -6.10 0.49 7.93
C THR A 517 -5.55 1.78 8.54
N THR A 518 -6.19 2.27 9.60
CA THR A 518 -5.76 3.48 10.31
C THR A 518 -4.37 3.29 10.90
N ASN A 519 -4.11 2.13 11.53
CA ASN A 519 -2.82 1.82 12.11
C ASN A 519 -1.71 1.82 11.04
N PHE A 520 -1.94 1.21 9.89
CA PHE A 520 -0.97 1.17 8.79
C PHE A 520 -0.75 2.54 8.15
N LEU A 521 -1.81 3.26 7.78
CA LEU A 521 -1.69 4.58 7.14
C LEU A 521 -1.04 5.61 8.06
N LEU A 522 -1.35 5.60 9.36
CA LEU A 522 -0.73 6.52 10.30
C LEU A 522 0.73 6.15 10.64
N THR A 523 1.16 4.91 10.37
CA THR A 523 2.58 4.53 10.45
C THR A 523 3.42 5.28 9.40
N PHE A 524 2.83 5.66 8.26
CA PHE A 524 3.49 6.53 7.27
C PHE A 524 3.64 8.00 7.72
N LYS A 525 3.00 8.43 8.82
CA LYS A 525 3.02 9.84 9.27
C LYS A 525 4.46 10.33 9.44
N GLY A 526 4.81 11.40 8.71
CA GLY A 526 6.17 11.96 8.67
C GLY A 526 7.21 11.09 7.92
N ALA A 527 6.79 10.09 7.16
CA ALA A 527 7.66 9.23 6.33
C ALA A 527 7.16 9.06 4.88
N TRP A 528 6.09 9.76 4.47
CA TRP A 528 5.53 9.73 3.11
C TRP A 528 6.58 9.97 1.99
N TYR A 529 7.64 10.75 2.28
CA TYR A 529 8.73 10.98 1.33
C TYR A 529 9.48 9.70 0.93
N LYS A 530 9.44 8.63 1.75
CA LYS A 530 10.10 7.36 1.47
C LYS A 530 9.44 6.57 0.35
N ILE A 531 8.15 6.79 0.09
CA ILE A 531 7.42 6.11 -0.99
C ILE A 531 8.07 6.41 -2.35
N ALA A 532 8.50 7.66 -2.57
CA ALA A 532 9.12 8.06 -3.83
C ALA A 532 10.50 7.43 -4.07
N GLY A 533 11.19 6.98 -3.02
CA GLY A 533 12.53 6.40 -3.09
C GLY A 533 12.59 4.91 -2.81
N SER A 534 11.45 4.25 -2.59
CA SER A 534 11.36 2.82 -2.28
C SER A 534 10.65 2.08 -3.40
N TYR A 535 11.15 0.90 -3.75
CA TYR A 535 10.51 0.00 -4.70
C TYR A 535 9.31 -0.74 -4.09
N THR A 536 9.29 -0.95 -2.78
CA THR A 536 8.31 -1.80 -2.09
C THR A 536 7.19 -1.01 -1.42
N LEU A 537 7.48 0.16 -0.83
CA LEU A 537 6.48 0.96 -0.12
C LEU A 537 5.26 1.37 -0.96
N PRO A 538 5.37 1.65 -2.28
CA PRO A 538 4.20 1.88 -3.11
C PRO A 538 3.24 0.68 -3.14
N PHE A 539 3.76 -0.55 -3.19
CA PHE A 539 2.94 -1.76 -3.18
C PHE A 539 2.21 -1.91 -1.84
N PHE A 540 2.91 -1.77 -0.71
CA PHE A 540 2.27 -1.73 0.61
C PHE A 540 1.17 -0.67 0.72
N LEU A 541 1.42 0.55 0.22
CA LEU A 541 0.41 1.62 0.28
C LEU A 541 -0.84 1.25 -0.52
N VAL A 542 -0.66 0.73 -1.74
CA VAL A 542 -1.77 0.30 -2.59
C VAL A 542 -2.50 -0.90 -1.97
N GLY A 543 -1.77 -1.88 -1.42
CA GLY A 543 -2.32 -3.00 -0.67
C GLY A 543 -3.16 -2.57 0.53
N ILE A 544 -2.73 -1.57 1.29
CA ILE A 544 -3.52 -1.00 2.40
C ILE A 544 -4.80 -0.31 1.91
N ILE A 545 -4.74 0.37 0.76
CA ILE A 545 -5.93 0.99 0.16
C ILE A 545 -6.90 -0.08 -0.30
N PHE A 546 -6.44 -1.12 -1.00
CA PHE A 546 -7.30 -2.24 -1.41
C PHE A 546 -7.79 -3.06 -0.23
N TYR A 547 -7.02 -3.16 0.86
CA TYR A 547 -7.49 -3.79 2.09
C TYR A 547 -8.70 -3.06 2.64
N PHE A 548 -8.61 -1.74 2.74
CA PHE A 548 -9.74 -0.92 3.15
C PHE A 548 -10.91 -1.07 2.18
N THR A 549 -10.68 -0.89 0.88
CA THR A 549 -11.78 -0.80 -0.09
C THR A 549 -12.44 -2.15 -0.33
N GLY A 550 -11.65 -3.20 -0.52
CA GLY A 550 -12.15 -4.56 -0.72
C GLY A 550 -12.86 -5.08 0.51
N SER A 551 -12.32 -4.90 1.71
CA SER A 551 -13.00 -5.37 2.92
C SER A 551 -14.29 -4.59 3.22
N MET A 552 -14.30 -3.27 3.04
CA MET A 552 -15.54 -2.47 3.20
C MET A 552 -16.57 -2.78 2.10
N GLN A 553 -16.11 -3.11 0.89
CA GLN A 553 -16.99 -3.54 -0.20
C GLN A 553 -17.67 -4.86 0.16
N GLY A 554 -16.94 -5.81 0.76
CA GLY A 554 -17.52 -7.06 1.26
C GLY A 554 -18.61 -6.84 2.31
N THR A 555 -18.45 -5.85 3.20
CA THR A 555 -19.51 -5.44 4.14
C THR A 555 -20.73 -4.88 3.40
N ALA A 556 -20.53 -4.07 2.37
CA ALA A 556 -21.63 -3.52 1.57
C ALA A 556 -22.37 -4.61 0.78
N GLU A 557 -21.66 -5.62 0.25
CA GLU A 557 -22.23 -6.76 -0.49
C GLU A 557 -23.05 -7.72 0.39
N ALA A 558 -22.84 -7.68 1.71
CA ALA A 558 -23.58 -8.52 2.65
C ALA A 558 -25.01 -8.03 2.92
N PHE A 559 -25.32 -6.74 2.69
CA PHE A 559 -26.69 -6.25 2.94
C PHE A 559 -27.68 -6.90 1.99
N ARG A 560 -28.89 -7.18 2.47
CA ARG A 560 -29.94 -7.81 1.66
C ARG A 560 -30.27 -7.03 0.39
N SER A 561 -30.43 -5.71 0.49
CA SER A 561 -30.82 -4.88 -0.66
C SER A 561 -29.76 -4.87 -1.76
N THR A 562 -28.47 -4.86 -1.39
CA THR A 562 -27.37 -4.89 -2.35
C THR A 562 -27.06 -6.29 -2.85
N ASN A 563 -27.11 -7.30 -1.98
CA ASN A 563 -26.91 -8.68 -2.35
C ASN A 563 -27.92 -9.12 -3.40
N LEU A 564 -29.18 -8.68 -3.28
CA LEU A 564 -30.23 -8.91 -4.29
C LEU A 564 -29.84 -8.46 -5.70
N ILE A 565 -28.97 -7.45 -5.82
CA ILE A 565 -28.56 -6.86 -7.10
C ILE A 565 -27.25 -7.47 -7.59
N TRP A 566 -26.29 -7.70 -6.69
CA TRP A 566 -24.93 -8.09 -7.07
C TRP A 566 -24.69 -9.59 -7.07
N HIS A 567 -25.48 -10.37 -6.32
CA HIS A 567 -25.31 -11.81 -6.27
C HIS A 567 -25.53 -12.43 -7.66
N PHE A 568 -24.69 -13.42 -8.01
CA PHE A 568 -24.62 -14.04 -9.35
C PHE A 568 -24.24 -13.10 -10.51
N THR A 569 -23.66 -11.93 -10.23
CA THR A 569 -23.08 -11.05 -11.27
C THR A 569 -21.55 -11.06 -11.23
N ASP A 570 -20.91 -10.53 -12.28
CA ASP A 570 -19.45 -10.35 -12.32
C ASP A 570 -18.92 -9.41 -11.22
N PHE A 571 -19.79 -8.69 -10.50
CA PHE A 571 -19.40 -7.86 -9.38
C PHE A 571 -18.69 -8.64 -8.27
N THR A 572 -19.19 -9.84 -7.92
CA THR A 572 -18.56 -10.72 -6.93
C THR A 572 -17.22 -11.29 -7.42
N VAL A 573 -17.09 -11.52 -8.73
CA VAL A 573 -15.82 -11.94 -9.35
C VAL A 573 -14.79 -10.80 -9.26
N ALA A 574 -15.22 -9.57 -9.56
CA ALA A 574 -14.38 -8.37 -9.45
C ALA A 574 -13.94 -8.12 -8.00
N HIS A 575 -14.84 -8.25 -7.02
CA HIS A 575 -14.51 -8.20 -5.59
C HIS A 575 -13.38 -9.17 -5.23
N SER A 576 -13.51 -10.42 -5.67
CA SER A 576 -12.53 -11.47 -5.38
C SER A 576 -11.17 -11.17 -6.00
N HIS A 577 -11.13 -10.64 -7.22
CA HIS A 577 -9.88 -10.23 -7.88
C HIS A 577 -9.26 -8.99 -7.21
N LEU A 578 -10.08 -8.01 -6.81
CA LEU A 578 -9.65 -6.82 -6.11
C LEU A 578 -8.95 -7.17 -4.79
N THR A 579 -9.51 -8.12 -4.04
CA THR A 579 -8.95 -8.56 -2.76
C THR A 579 -7.71 -9.43 -2.97
N MET A 580 -7.78 -10.43 -3.86
CA MET A 580 -6.68 -11.36 -4.08
C MET A 580 -5.45 -10.69 -4.71
N TYR A 581 -5.63 -9.94 -5.79
CA TYR A 581 -4.50 -9.26 -6.44
C TYR A 581 -4.18 -7.93 -5.76
N GLY A 582 -5.19 -7.13 -5.41
CA GLY A 582 -4.96 -5.80 -4.85
C GLY A 582 -4.44 -5.81 -3.42
N ILE A 583 -4.71 -6.83 -2.62
CA ILE A 583 -4.27 -6.92 -1.21
C ILE A 583 -3.16 -7.94 -1.01
N ILE A 584 -3.35 -9.19 -1.46
CA ILE A 584 -2.44 -10.28 -1.12
C ILE A 584 -1.18 -10.24 -1.98
N SER A 585 -1.33 -9.91 -3.27
CA SER A 585 -0.20 -9.89 -4.21
C SER A 585 0.64 -8.59 -4.14
N PHE A 586 0.08 -7.49 -3.63
CA PHE A 586 0.74 -6.20 -3.43
C PHE A 586 1.32 -6.08 -2.02
#